data_AF-A0A1H9P957-F1
#
_entry.id   AF-A0A1H9P957-F1
#
_cell.length_a   1.000
_cell.length_b   1.000
_cell.length_c   1.000
_cell.angle_alpha   90.00
_cell.angle_beta   90.00
_cell.angle_gamma   90.00
#
_symmetry.space_group_name_H-M   'P 1'
#
loop_
_entity.id
_entity.type
_entity.pdbx_description
1 polymer ?
#
loop_
_entity_poly.entity_id
_entity_poly.type
_entity_poly.pdbx_seq_one_letter_code
_entity_poly.pdbx_strand_id
1 'polypeptide(L)'
;MPQTDKPEKTRFDGQLSKEQKQYFEYAAELGGFRTLTEFVFSSAQEKADKIVAQHKNLLASERDKEIFFSMLMNPPEPNAKLRAAADRYQEVTKQ
;
A
#
# COMPACT_ATOMS: atom_id res chain seq x y z
N MET A 1 17.29 14.17 21.46
CA MET A 1 17.11 12.70 21.33
C MET A 1 15.75 12.48 20.67
N PRO A 2 15.63 11.70 19.59
CA PRO A 2 14.33 11.48 18.97
C PRO A 2 13.50 10.61 19.92
N GLN A 3 12.30 11.09 20.27
CA GLN A 3 11.35 10.33 21.06
C GLN A 3 10.86 9.17 20.19
N THR A 4 11.17 7.94 20.59
CA THR A 4 10.54 6.76 20.01
C THR A 4 9.13 6.68 20.57
N ASP A 5 8.14 7.12 19.80
CA ASP A 5 6.73 6.88 20.09
C ASP A 5 6.54 5.36 20.26
N LYS A 6 6.19 4.93 21.47
CA LYS A 6 5.74 3.56 21.68
C LYS A 6 4.47 3.37 20.85
N PRO A 7 4.33 2.26 20.10
CA PRO A 7 3.13 2.02 19.32
C PRO A 7 1.91 1.99 20.25
N GLU A 8 0.99 2.92 20.03
CA GLU A 8 -0.28 2.99 20.75
C GLU A 8 -1.10 1.74 20.41
N LYS A 9 -1.51 0.99 21.45
CA LYS A 9 -2.30 -0.22 21.28
C LYS A 9 -3.78 0.15 21.23
N THR A 10 -4.44 -0.19 20.13
CA THR A 10 -5.88 -0.01 19.96
C THR A 10 -6.60 -1.36 19.96
N ARG A 11 -7.92 -1.34 20.22
CA ARG A 11 -8.75 -2.54 20.31
C ARG A 11 -9.43 -2.84 18.97
N PHE A 12 -9.47 -4.11 18.63
CA PHE A 12 -10.25 -4.64 17.51
C PHE A 12 -11.45 -5.42 18.06
N ASP A 13 -12.66 -5.02 17.69
CA ASP A 13 -13.90 -5.67 18.12
C ASP A 13 -14.61 -6.31 16.91
N GLY A 14 -15.05 -7.56 17.07
CA GLY A 14 -15.74 -8.32 16.05
C GLY A 14 -16.55 -9.48 16.63
N GLN A 15 -17.65 -9.83 15.99
CA GLN A 15 -18.48 -10.99 16.32
C GLN A 15 -18.41 -12.01 15.18
N LEU A 16 -18.33 -13.29 15.54
CA LEU A 16 -18.32 -14.41 14.59
C LEU A 16 -19.54 -15.28 14.86
N SER A 17 -20.13 -15.82 13.80
CA SER A 17 -21.06 -16.94 13.97
C SER A 17 -20.33 -18.15 14.55
N LYS A 18 -21.08 -19.07 15.15
CA LYS A 18 -20.50 -20.33 15.68
C LYS A 18 -19.77 -21.10 14.59
N GLU A 19 -20.37 -21.20 13.41
CA GLU A 19 -19.81 -21.91 12.25
C GLU A 19 -18.49 -21.26 11.77
N GLN A 20 -18.44 -19.93 11.67
CA GLN A 20 -17.22 -19.22 11.31
C GLN A 20 -16.10 -19.44 12.33
N LYS A 21 -16.43 -19.36 13.62
CA LYS A 21 -15.47 -19.60 14.69
C LYS A 21 -14.88 -21.02 14.58
N GLN A 22 -15.72 -22.03 14.44
CA GLN A 22 -15.27 -23.42 14.32
C GLN A 22 -14.37 -23.64 13.10
N TYR A 23 -14.76 -23.06 11.96
CA TYR A 23 -13.97 -23.15 10.74
C TYR A 23 -12.60 -22.48 10.87
N PHE A 24 -12.53 -21.30 11.51
CA PHE A 24 -11.28 -20.60 11.72
C PHE A 24 -10.38 -21.29 12.74
N GLU A 25 -10.94 -21.89 13.79
CA GLU A 25 -10.17 -22.70 14.74
C GLU A 25 -9.55 -23.91 14.05
N TYR A 26 -10.31 -24.60 13.20
CA TYR A 26 -9.79 -25.70 12.39
C TYR A 26 -8.68 -25.25 11.42
N ALA A 27 -8.87 -24.13 10.73
CA ALA A 27 -7.84 -23.57 9.86
C ALA A 27 -6.59 -23.14 10.63
N ALA A 28 -6.76 -22.59 11.84
CA ALA A 28 -5.66 -22.19 12.71
C ALA A 28 -4.82 -23.40 13.16
N GLU A 29 -5.48 -24.51 13.51
CA GLU A 29 -4.82 -25.77 13.86
C GLU A 29 -4.00 -26.32 12.67
N LEU A 30 -4.61 -26.38 11.48
CA LEU A 30 -3.92 -26.82 10.26
C LEU A 30 -2.74 -25.92 9.88
N GLY A 31 -2.89 -24.61 10.09
CA GLY A 31 -1.85 -23.62 9.83
C GLY A 31 -0.74 -23.55 10.88
N GLY A 32 -0.84 -24.31 11.98
CA GLY A 32 0.15 -24.31 13.06
C GLY A 32 0.12 -23.06 13.95
N PHE A 33 -0.99 -22.33 13.97
CA PHE A 33 -1.16 -21.16 14.83
C PHE A 33 -1.46 -21.58 16.27
N ARG A 34 -0.96 -20.81 17.25
CA ARG A 34 -1.15 -21.13 18.68
C ARG A 34 -2.54 -20.75 19.17
N THR A 35 -3.15 -19.73 18.57
CA THR A 35 -4.47 -19.23 18.95
C THR A 35 -5.27 -18.75 17.73
N LEU A 36 -6.60 -18.77 17.85
CA LEU A 36 -7.50 -18.18 16.85
C LEU A 36 -7.20 -16.68 16.63
N THR A 37 -6.88 -15.95 17.69
CA THR A 37 -6.55 -14.52 17.61
C THR A 37 -5.30 -14.27 16.77
N GLU A 38 -4.24 -15.05 17.00
CA GLU A 38 -3.01 -15.00 16.19
C GLU A 38 -3.29 -15.28 14.71
N PHE A 39 -4.06 -16.34 14.43
CA PHE A 39 -4.49 -16.67 13.06
C PHE A 39 -5.23 -15.52 12.39
N VAL A 40 -6.21 -14.92 13.07
CA VAL A 40 -7.01 -13.82 12.52
C VAL A 40 -6.15 -12.59 12.25
N PHE A 41 -5.29 -12.17 13.19
CA PHE A 41 -4.43 -11.02 12.99
C PHE A 41 -3.40 -11.25 11.87
N SER A 42 -2.76 -12.42 11.84
CA SER A 42 -1.80 -12.76 10.79
C SER A 42 -2.46 -12.77 9.41
N SER A 43 -3.64 -13.39 9.29
CA SER A 43 -4.38 -13.47 8.04
C SER A 43 -4.86 -12.09 7.57
N ALA A 44 -5.35 -11.26 8.50
CA ALA A 44 -5.76 -9.90 8.20
C ALA A 44 -4.58 -9.03 7.74
N GLN A 45 -3.43 -9.14 8.41
CA GLN A 45 -2.20 -8.43 8.04
C GLN A 45 -1.72 -8.84 6.65
N GLU A 46 -1.64 -10.14 6.37
CA GLU A 46 -1.22 -10.65 5.06
C GLU A 46 -2.14 -10.13 3.94
N LYS A 47 -3.46 -10.14 4.17
CA LYS A 47 -4.42 -9.63 3.20
C LYS A 47 -4.30 -8.11 3.02
N ALA A 48 -4.10 -7.37 4.11
CA ALA A 48 -3.90 -5.93 4.07
C ALA A 48 -2.65 -5.56 3.26
N ASP A 49 -1.52 -6.25 3.49
CA ASP A 49 -0.27 -6.02 2.76
C ASP A 49 -0.45 -6.26 1.26
N LYS A 50 -1.16 -7.33 0.87
CA LYS A 50 -1.49 -7.59 -0.54
C LYS A 50 -2.34 -6.47 -1.15
N ILE A 51 -3.38 -6.01 -0.45
CA ILE A 51 -4.24 -4.92 -0.94
C ILE A 51 -3.44 -3.62 -1.09
N VAL A 52 -2.63 -3.27 -0.09
CA VAL A 52 -1.81 -2.06 -0.10
C VAL A 52 -0.77 -2.13 -1.22
N ALA A 53 -0.09 -3.26 -1.39
CA ALA A 53 0.87 -3.46 -2.47
C ALA A 53 0.20 -3.31 -3.84
N GLN A 54 -0.98 -3.92 -4.03
CA GLN A 54 -1.76 -3.79 -5.27
C GLN A 54 -2.11 -2.32 -5.59
N HIS A 55 -2.46 -1.51 -4.58
CA HIS A 55 -2.83 -0.11 -4.78
C HIS A 55 -1.63 0.86 -4.86
N LYS A 56 -0.50 0.53 -4.23
CA LYS A 56 0.71 1.38 -4.24
C LYS A 56 1.60 1.16 -5.47
N ASN A 57 1.37 0.10 -6.24
CA ASN A 57 2.10 -0.13 -7.48
C ASN A 57 1.64 0.84 -8.57
N LEU A 58 2.23 2.04 -8.59
CA LEU A 58 2.04 3.06 -9.65
C LEU A 58 2.42 2.56 -11.05
N LEU A 59 3.27 1.55 -11.13
CA LEU A 59 3.72 0.90 -12.36
C LEU A 59 3.39 -0.59 -12.30
N ALA A 60 2.11 -0.92 -12.09
CA ALA A 60 1.65 -2.29 -11.89
C ALA A 60 1.85 -3.17 -13.13
N SER A 61 1.85 -2.60 -14.34
CA SER A 61 2.13 -3.34 -15.57
C SER A 61 3.60 -3.22 -15.98
N GLU A 62 4.17 -4.31 -16.49
CA GLU A 62 5.53 -4.30 -17.06
C GLU A 62 5.68 -3.28 -18.19
N ARG A 63 4.60 -3.05 -18.95
CA ARG A 63 4.55 -2.03 -20.00
C ARG A 63 4.71 -0.62 -19.46
N ASP A 64 4.05 -0.29 -18.35
CA ASP A 64 4.17 1.03 -17.73
C ASP A 64 5.57 1.25 -17.16
N LYS A 65 6.18 0.19 -16.59
CA LYS A 65 7.59 0.23 -16.15
C LYS A 65 8.52 0.53 -17.31
N GLU A 66 8.38 -0.17 -18.43
CA GLU A 66 9.22 0.01 -19.61
C GLU A 66 9.08 1.41 -20.20
N ILE A 67 7.86 1.94 -20.29
CA ILE A 67 7.61 3.32 -20.75
C ILE A 67 8.23 4.31 -19.77
N PHE A 68 8.06 4.12 -18.46
CA PHE A 68 8.61 5.01 -17.45
C PHE A 68 10.14 5.02 -17.46
N PHE A 69 10.78 3.84 -17.48
CA PHE A 69 12.24 3.74 -17.55
C PHE A 69 12.81 4.25 -18.86
N SER A 70 12.15 3.99 -20.00
CA SER A 70 12.60 4.55 -21.30
C SER A 70 12.52 6.08 -21.33
N MET A 71 11.50 6.68 -20.72
CA MET A 71 11.41 8.14 -20.54
C MET A 71 12.49 8.69 -19.59
N LEU A 72 12.91 7.96 -18.55
CA LEU A 72 14.02 8.40 -17.69
C LEU A 72 15.37 8.35 -18.40
N MET A 73 15.60 7.32 -19.21
CA MET A 73 16.86 7.14 -19.94
C MET A 73 16.96 8.05 -21.16
N ASN A 74 15.83 8.28 -21.83
CA ASN A 74 15.72 9.17 -22.99
C ASN A 74 14.61 10.19 -22.74
N PRO A 75 14.87 11.22 -21.92
CA PRO A 75 13.87 12.23 -21.59
C PRO A 75 13.44 12.96 -22.86
N PRO A 76 12.15 12.93 -23.22
CA PRO A 76 11.67 13.68 -24.36
C PRO A 76 11.67 15.17 -24.06
N GLU A 77 11.88 15.98 -25.10
CA GLU A 77 11.75 17.44 -24.99
C GLU A 77 10.35 17.83 -24.48
N PRO A 78 10.24 18.84 -23.60
CA PRO A 78 8.95 19.30 -23.10
C PRO A 78 8.04 19.68 -24.27
N ASN A 79 6.74 19.38 -24.18
CA ASN A 79 5.82 19.84 -25.21
C ASN A 79 5.46 21.34 -25.01
N ALA A 80 4.80 21.94 -26.01
CA ALA A 80 4.45 23.37 -25.96
C ALA A 80 3.57 23.74 -24.74
N LYS A 81 2.71 22.82 -24.27
CA LYS A 81 1.87 23.05 -23.09
C LYS A 81 2.70 23.05 -21.80
N LEU A 82 3.66 22.14 -21.67
CA LEU A 82 4.57 22.09 -20.52
C LEU A 82 5.45 23.33 -20.43
N ARG A 83 6.00 23.80 -21.56
CA ARG A 83 6.74 25.07 -21.61
C ARG A 83 5.88 26.25 -21.16
N ALA A 84 4.70 26.40 -21.74
CA ALA A 84 3.79 27.48 -21.37
C ALA A 84 3.35 27.44 -19.89
N ALA A 85 3.20 26.25 -19.31
CA ALA A 85 2.91 26.10 -17.89
C ALA A 85 4.10 26.50 -16.99
N ALA A 86 5.32 26.14 -17.40
CA ALA A 86 6.54 26.56 -16.70
C ALA A 86 6.72 28.09 -16.75
N ASP A 87 6.48 28.70 -17.90
CA ASP A 87 6.56 30.17 -18.07
C ASP A 87 5.56 30.87 -17.14
N ARG A 88 4.30 30.43 -17.10
CA ARG A 88 3.28 30.94 -16.18
C ARG A 88 3.68 30.80 -14.71
N TYR A 89 4.25 29.66 -14.34
CA TYR A 89 4.72 29.45 -12.96
C TYR A 89 5.84 30.42 -12.59
N GLN A 90 6.79 30.68 -13.49
CA GLN A 90 7.85 31.65 -13.27
C GLN A 90 7.33 33.09 -13.14
N GLU A 91 6.28 33.46 -13.87
CA GLU A 91 5.62 34.77 -13.73
C GLU A 91 4.95 34.93 -12.36
N VAL A 92 4.28 33.89 -11.86
CA VAL A 92 3.60 33.91 -10.55
C VAL A 92 4.60 33.93 -9.40
N THR A 93 5.75 33.28 -9.52
CA THR A 93 6.73 33.16 -8.43
C THR A 93 7.74 34.33 -8.40
N LYS A 94 7.71 35.24 -9.39
CA LYS A 94 8.55 36.45 -9.47
C LYS A 94 7.87 37.71 -8.90
N GLN A 95 6.73 37.58 -8.21
CA GLN A 95 6.08 38.67 -7.46
C GLN A 95 6.45 38.66 -5.98
#